data_AF-A0A942P874-F1
#
_entry.id   AF-A0A942P874-F1
#
_cell.length_a   1.000
_cell.length_b   1.000
_cell.length_c   1.000
_cell.angle_alpha   90.00
_cell.angle_beta   90.00
_cell.angle_gamma   90.00
#
_symmetry.space_group_name_H-M   'P 1'
#
loop_
_entity.id
_entity.type
_entity.pdbx_description
1 polymer ?
#
loop_
_entity_poly.entity_id
_entity_poly.type
_entity_poly.pdbx_seq_one_letter_code
_entity_poly.pdbx_strand_id
1 'polypeptide(L)'
;MADFLHNHKSFKDLLLILEAEKGIVPGLLEKDYWIMHVLFGLKNAGLSFELKGGTSLSKGFGIINHFSEDIDIRINPPVELKVNETGTKANAVKSRFNFYDWLANNLEIDGIVKVERDHEFDSPNGMSGGIRLYYNPVTDIVEDLKPGILLEAGFDQVIPK
;
A
#
# COMPACT_ATOMS: atom_id res chain seq x y z
N MET A 1 8.15 -0.76 -25.29
CA MET A 1 7.14 -1.00 -24.23
C MET A 1 6.73 0.37 -23.71
N ALA A 2 5.46 0.59 -23.37
CA ALA A 2 5.07 1.88 -22.78
C ALA A 2 5.72 2.01 -21.39
N ASP A 3 6.23 3.20 -21.08
CA ASP A 3 6.80 3.53 -19.78
C ASP A 3 5.69 3.89 -18.76
N PHE A 4 6.00 3.94 -17.48
CA PHE A 4 5.04 4.34 -16.46
C PHE A 4 4.82 5.86 -16.45
N LEU A 5 3.61 6.27 -16.03
CA LEU A 5 3.20 7.67 -16.04
C LEU A 5 4.13 8.55 -15.18
N HIS A 6 4.57 8.06 -14.02
CA HIS A 6 5.47 8.80 -13.13
C HIS A 6 6.89 9.02 -13.70
N ASN A 7 7.29 8.27 -14.73
CA ASN A 7 8.56 8.49 -15.44
C ASN A 7 8.43 9.59 -16.52
N HIS A 8 7.21 10.00 -16.85
CA HIS A 8 6.98 11.01 -17.87
C HIS A 8 7.25 12.43 -17.31
N LYS A 9 8.03 13.23 -18.04
CA LYS A 9 8.40 14.61 -17.65
C LYS A 9 7.21 15.54 -17.35
N SER A 10 6.05 15.25 -17.94
CA SER A 10 4.80 16.02 -17.77
C SER A 10 3.85 15.40 -16.74
N PHE A 11 4.29 14.45 -15.91
CA PHE A 11 3.43 13.86 -14.88
C PHE A 11 2.87 14.92 -13.93
N LYS A 12 3.73 15.83 -13.46
CA LYS A 12 3.31 16.97 -12.62
C LYS A 12 2.29 17.85 -13.33
N ASP A 13 2.53 18.18 -14.61
CA ASP A 13 1.62 19.03 -15.39
C ASP A 13 0.24 18.38 -15.52
N LEU A 14 0.18 17.06 -15.71
CA LEU A 14 -1.08 16.32 -15.74
C LEU A 14 -1.85 16.43 -14.42
N LEU A 15 -1.17 16.31 -13.28
CA LEU A 15 -1.81 16.45 -11.97
C LEU A 15 -2.38 17.86 -11.75
N LEU A 16 -1.66 18.90 -12.19
CA LEU A 16 -2.12 20.30 -12.13
C LEU A 16 -3.30 20.58 -13.07
N ILE A 17 -3.32 19.97 -14.26
CA ILE A 17 -4.47 20.06 -15.18
C ILE A 17 -5.69 19.40 -14.55
N LEU A 18 -5.53 18.23 -13.93
CA LEU A 18 -6.62 17.54 -13.24
C LEU A 18 -7.14 18.32 -12.02
N GLU A 19 -6.28 19.02 -11.30
CA GLU A 19 -6.71 19.96 -10.26
C GLU A 19 -7.62 21.05 -10.85
N ALA A 20 -7.21 21.70 -11.94
CA ALA A 20 -8.00 22.75 -12.58
C ALA A 20 -9.36 22.23 -13.09
N GLU A 21 -9.42 20.99 -13.58
CA GLU A 21 -10.65 20.39 -14.10
C GLU A 21 -11.58 19.81 -13.03
N LYS A 22 -11.03 19.26 -11.94
CA LYS A 22 -11.77 18.47 -10.94
C LYS A 22 -11.84 19.13 -9.56
N GLY A 23 -11.02 20.14 -9.29
CA GLY A 23 -10.89 20.78 -7.99
C GLY A 23 -10.28 19.89 -6.91
N ILE A 24 -9.54 18.84 -7.30
CA ILE A 24 -8.88 17.91 -6.37
C ILE A 24 -7.42 18.32 -6.23
N VAL A 25 -6.94 18.46 -4.99
CA VAL A 25 -5.55 18.82 -4.69
C VAL A 25 -4.57 17.84 -5.36
N PRO A 26 -3.54 18.31 -6.07
CA PRO A 26 -2.61 17.47 -6.84
C PRO A 26 -1.95 16.36 -6.01
N GLY A 27 -1.58 16.63 -4.76
CA GLY A 27 -0.99 15.62 -3.88
C GLY A 27 -1.92 14.45 -3.57
N LEU A 28 -3.24 14.67 -3.57
CA LEU A 28 -4.22 13.62 -3.39
C LEU A 28 -4.38 12.75 -4.64
N LEU A 29 -4.31 13.37 -5.82
CA LEU A 29 -4.29 12.66 -7.11
C LEU A 29 -3.02 11.84 -7.28
N GLU A 30 -1.87 12.41 -6.94
CA GLU A 30 -0.59 11.72 -6.96
C GLU A 30 -0.62 10.50 -6.04
N LYS A 31 -1.15 10.65 -4.82
CA LYS A 31 -1.23 9.55 -3.86
C LYS A 31 -2.15 8.42 -4.35
N ASP A 32 -3.30 8.75 -4.93
CA ASP A 32 -4.21 7.77 -5.54
C ASP A 32 -3.52 6.99 -6.68
N TYR A 33 -2.75 7.69 -7.52
CA TYR A 33 -1.92 7.05 -8.54
C TYR A 33 -0.92 6.06 -7.93
N TRP A 34 -0.18 6.45 -6.89
CA TRP A 34 0.81 5.58 -6.25
C TRP A 34 0.19 4.38 -5.54
N ILE A 35 -1.00 4.50 -4.96
CA ILE A 35 -1.76 3.36 -4.42
C ILE A 35 -1.99 2.32 -5.52
N MET A 36 -2.53 2.76 -6.67
CA MET A 36 -2.78 1.87 -7.79
C MET A 36 -1.49 1.27 -8.36
N HIS A 37 -0.43 2.06 -8.44
CA HIS A 37 0.88 1.60 -8.90
C HIS A 37 1.50 0.57 -7.95
N VAL A 38 1.38 0.75 -6.64
CA VAL A 38 1.81 -0.24 -5.64
C VAL A 38 1.03 -1.54 -5.78
N LEU A 39 -0.30 -1.49 -5.93
CA LEU A 39 -1.13 -2.69 -6.14
C LEU A 39 -0.74 -3.42 -7.44
N PHE A 40 -0.46 -2.69 -8.50
CA PHE A 40 0.06 -3.25 -9.75
C PHE A 40 1.45 -3.87 -9.57
N GLY A 41 2.34 -3.20 -8.83
CA GLY A 41 3.68 -3.68 -8.48
C GLY A 41 3.63 -4.98 -7.68
N LEU A 42 2.78 -5.08 -6.66
CA LEU A 42 2.55 -6.31 -5.89
C LEU A 42 2.16 -7.48 -6.81
N LYS A 43 1.26 -7.23 -7.77
CA LYS A 43 0.84 -8.25 -8.74
C LYS A 43 1.99 -8.67 -9.65
N ASN A 44 2.80 -7.73 -10.13
CA ASN A 44 3.97 -8.03 -10.98
C ASN A 44 5.11 -8.73 -10.23
N ALA A 45 5.24 -8.49 -8.93
CA ALA A 45 6.12 -9.24 -8.04
C ALA A 45 5.67 -10.70 -7.82
N GLY A 46 4.55 -11.11 -8.42
CA GLY A 46 4.02 -12.47 -8.30
C GLY A 46 3.33 -12.74 -6.97
N LEU A 47 3.06 -11.71 -6.17
CA LEU A 47 2.36 -11.85 -4.90
C LEU A 47 0.87 -12.06 -5.15
N SER A 48 0.30 -13.06 -4.49
CA SER A 48 -1.15 -13.28 -4.43
C SER A 48 -1.72 -12.53 -3.24
N PHE A 49 -2.67 -11.64 -3.47
CA PHE A 49 -3.23 -10.80 -2.43
C PHE A 49 -4.73 -10.51 -2.61
N GLU A 50 -5.38 -10.15 -1.51
CA GLU A 50 -6.79 -9.76 -1.42
C GLU A 50 -6.88 -8.44 -0.65
N LEU A 51 -7.63 -7.46 -1.15
CA LEU A 51 -7.87 -6.23 -0.40
C LEU A 51 -8.86 -6.51 0.75
N LYS A 52 -8.53 -6.02 1.95
CA LYS A 52 -9.39 -6.10 3.13
C LYS A 52 -10.12 -4.77 3.33
N GLY A 53 -11.35 -4.84 3.83
CA GLY A 53 -12.19 -3.66 4.14
C GLY A 53 -13.48 -3.54 3.33
N GLY A 54 -14.51 -2.97 3.95
CA GLY A 54 -15.76 -2.54 3.28
C GLY A 54 -15.63 -1.20 2.54
N THR A 55 -14.41 -0.65 2.52
CA THR A 55 -14.03 0.68 2.03
C THR A 55 -13.16 0.58 0.77
N SER A 56 -12.86 -0.64 0.32
CA SER A 56 -11.73 -0.90 -0.58
C SER A 56 -11.99 -0.57 -2.06
N LEU A 57 -13.17 -0.03 -2.39
CA LEU A 57 -13.50 0.48 -3.74
C LEU A 57 -14.51 1.65 -3.75
N SER A 58 -15.08 2.05 -2.60
CA SER A 58 -16.19 3.01 -2.50
C SER A 58 -15.76 4.48 -2.53
N LYS A 59 -14.75 4.79 -3.36
CA LYS A 59 -14.64 6.08 -4.07
C LYS A 59 -15.23 6.05 -5.48
N GLY A 60 -15.68 4.89 -5.96
CA GLY A 60 -16.45 4.79 -7.22
C GLY A 60 -17.78 5.57 -7.24
N PHE A 61 -18.23 6.13 -6.10
CA PHE A 61 -19.53 6.82 -5.98
C PHE A 61 -19.51 8.12 -5.14
N GLY A 62 -18.35 8.71 -4.83
CA GLY A 62 -18.26 10.10 -4.33
C GLY A 62 -18.73 10.40 -2.90
N ILE A 63 -18.40 9.57 -1.89
CA ILE A 63 -18.98 9.70 -0.53
C ILE A 63 -18.00 10.01 0.63
N ILE A 64 -16.67 10.00 0.48
CA ILE A 64 -15.76 10.21 1.65
C ILE A 64 -14.77 11.37 1.55
N ASN A 65 -14.78 12.19 2.63
CA ASN A 65 -13.98 13.39 2.93
C ASN A 65 -12.57 13.10 3.47
N HIS A 66 -12.11 11.84 3.46
CA HIS A 66 -10.77 11.45 3.92
C HIS A 66 -10.14 10.52 2.87
N PHE A 67 -8.96 10.88 2.37
CA PHE A 67 -8.22 10.05 1.43
C PHE A 67 -7.59 8.87 2.20
N SER A 68 -7.86 7.64 1.75
CA SER A 68 -7.22 6.45 2.31
C SER A 68 -5.80 6.39 1.79
N GLU A 69 -4.84 6.78 2.60
CA GLU A 69 -3.41 6.52 2.40
C GLU A 69 -3.08 5.03 2.60
N ASP A 70 -3.90 4.37 3.41
CA ASP A 70 -3.65 3.03 3.90
C ASP A 70 -4.35 1.98 3.04
N ILE A 71 -3.62 0.91 2.73
CA ILE A 71 -4.11 -0.27 2.01
C ILE A 71 -4.17 -1.44 3.00
N ASP A 72 -5.37 -1.71 3.49
CA ASP A 72 -5.69 -2.95 4.18
C ASP A 72 -5.60 -4.14 3.21
N ILE A 73 -4.67 -5.06 3.45
CA ILE A 73 -4.36 -6.11 2.48
C ILE A 73 -4.02 -7.45 3.12
N ARG A 74 -4.51 -8.53 2.51
CA ARG A 74 -4.03 -9.90 2.76
C ARG A 74 -3.02 -10.23 1.69
N ILE A 75 -1.77 -10.50 2.05
CA ILE A 75 -0.79 -11.06 1.12
C ILE A 75 -0.52 -12.49 1.54
N ASN A 76 -0.71 -13.44 0.63
CA ASN A 76 -0.42 -14.85 0.88
C ASN A 76 1.10 -15.02 1.05
N PRO A 77 1.59 -15.50 2.21
CA PRO A 77 3.02 -15.67 2.40
C PRO A 77 3.61 -16.72 1.47
N PRO A 78 4.86 -16.53 0.99
CA PRO A 78 5.62 -17.60 0.36
C PRO A 78 5.67 -18.85 1.24
N VAL A 79 5.49 -20.02 0.64
CA VAL A 79 5.42 -21.32 1.33
C VAL A 79 6.71 -21.59 2.13
N GLU A 80 7.84 -21.10 1.62
CA GLU A 80 9.18 -21.27 2.18
C GLU A 80 9.33 -20.62 3.55
N LEU A 81 8.58 -19.55 3.83
CA LEU A 81 8.62 -18.84 5.10
C LEU A 81 7.90 -19.59 6.23
N LYS A 82 7.06 -20.57 5.91
CA LYS A 82 6.32 -21.39 6.87
C LYS A 82 5.60 -20.55 7.93
N VAL A 83 4.94 -19.48 7.48
CA VAL A 83 4.22 -18.56 8.35
C VAL A 83 3.06 -19.29 9.02
N ASN A 84 2.96 -19.15 10.34
CA ASN A 84 1.82 -19.65 11.09
C ASN A 84 0.83 -18.50 11.28
N GLU A 85 -0.21 -18.47 10.46
CA GLU A 85 -1.19 -17.39 10.41
C GLU A 85 -2.14 -17.36 11.63
N THR A 86 -2.39 -18.50 12.28
CA THR A 86 -3.46 -18.63 13.31
C THR A 86 -2.96 -18.94 14.72
N GLY A 87 -1.74 -19.43 14.86
CA GLY A 87 -1.18 -19.85 16.14
C GLY A 87 -0.94 -18.69 17.10
N THR A 88 -1.14 -18.94 18.39
CA THR A 88 -0.97 -17.95 19.47
C THR A 88 0.37 -18.06 20.21
N LYS A 89 1.13 -19.13 19.98
CA LYS A 89 2.45 -19.34 20.58
C LYS A 89 3.46 -18.32 20.03
N ALA A 90 4.49 -18.02 20.82
CA ALA A 90 5.51 -17.03 20.47
C ALA A 90 6.21 -17.31 19.12
N ASN A 91 6.41 -18.58 18.75
CA ASN A 91 6.97 -18.94 17.46
C ASN A 91 6.03 -18.61 16.28
N ALA A 92 4.72 -18.69 16.48
CA ALA A 92 3.74 -18.31 15.47
C ALA A 92 3.70 -16.79 15.29
N VAL A 93 3.66 -16.04 16.40
CA VAL A 93 3.78 -14.57 16.39
C VAL A 93 5.06 -14.12 15.67
N LYS A 94 6.20 -14.72 16.02
CA LYS A 94 7.48 -14.44 15.38
C LYS A 94 7.47 -14.75 13.88
N SER A 95 6.83 -15.85 13.45
CA SER A 95 6.76 -16.19 12.03
C SER A 95 6.00 -15.16 11.20
N ARG A 96 5.01 -14.48 11.79
CA ARG A 96 4.26 -13.40 11.14
C ARG A 96 5.09 -12.14 10.99
N PHE A 97 5.81 -11.73 12.04
CA PHE A 97 6.75 -10.61 11.95
C PHE A 97 7.87 -10.85 10.94
N ASN A 98 8.45 -12.05 10.92
CA ASN A 98 9.44 -12.43 9.91
C ASN A 98 8.90 -12.29 8.48
N PHE A 99 7.61 -12.56 8.26
CA PHE A 99 6.99 -12.38 6.95
C PHE A 99 6.88 -10.92 6.55
N TYR A 100 6.49 -10.05 7.47
CA TYR A 100 6.45 -8.62 7.20
C TYR A 100 7.86 -8.04 6.95
N ASP A 101 8.85 -8.49 7.72
CA ASP A 101 10.25 -8.13 7.49
C ASP A 101 10.73 -8.64 6.12
N TRP A 102 10.30 -9.84 5.72
CA TRP A 102 10.58 -10.37 4.39
C TRP A 102 9.94 -9.49 3.30
N LEU A 103 8.67 -9.09 3.44
CA LEU A 103 8.02 -8.17 2.50
C LEU A 103 8.80 -6.87 2.35
N ALA A 104 9.18 -6.23 3.47
CA ALA A 104 9.91 -4.97 3.42
C ALA A 104 11.29 -5.08 2.74
N ASN A 105 11.93 -6.25 2.84
CA ASN A 105 13.26 -6.48 2.27
C ASN A 105 13.26 -7.04 0.84
N ASN A 106 12.14 -7.59 0.35
CA ASN A 106 12.07 -8.29 -0.94
C ASN A 106 11.12 -7.62 -1.93
N LEU A 107 10.37 -6.60 -1.50
CA LEU A 107 9.47 -5.88 -2.38
C LEU A 107 10.22 -4.78 -3.14
N GLU A 108 10.30 -4.96 -4.45
CA GLU A 108 10.82 -3.97 -5.38
C GLU A 108 9.73 -3.59 -6.38
N ILE A 109 9.40 -2.30 -6.44
CA ILE A 109 8.39 -1.75 -7.34
C ILE A 109 9.01 -0.53 -8.02
N ASP A 110 8.86 -0.43 -9.34
CA ASP A 110 9.38 0.70 -10.12
C ASP A 110 8.90 2.05 -9.54
N GLY A 111 9.81 3.02 -9.40
CA GLY A 111 9.51 4.32 -8.83
C GLY A 111 9.40 4.38 -7.29
N ILE A 112 9.32 3.24 -6.59
CA ILE A 112 9.44 3.18 -5.13
C ILE A 112 10.92 3.24 -4.75
N VAL A 113 11.30 4.26 -3.98
CA VAL A 113 12.69 4.54 -3.62
C VAL A 113 13.12 3.93 -2.29
N LYS A 114 12.16 3.57 -1.44
CA LYS A 114 12.41 2.93 -0.14
C LYS A 114 11.20 2.12 0.28
N VAL A 115 11.44 0.93 0.82
CA VAL A 115 10.43 0.12 1.50
C VAL A 115 10.95 -0.16 2.91
N GLU A 116 10.12 0.04 3.94
CA GLU A 116 10.50 -0.29 5.31
C GLU A 116 9.32 -0.74 6.17
N ARG A 117 9.64 -1.29 7.34
CA ARG A 117 8.65 -1.66 8.34
C ARG A 117 8.14 -0.42 9.05
N ASP A 118 6.82 -0.33 9.14
CA ASP A 118 6.13 0.70 9.91
C ASP A 118 5.53 0.05 11.15
N HIS A 119 6.37 -0.04 12.20
CA HIS A 119 6.02 -0.75 13.43
C HIS A 119 4.91 -0.07 14.24
N GLU A 120 4.51 1.16 13.91
CA GLU A 120 3.33 1.81 14.52
C GLU A 120 2.03 1.04 14.21
N PHE A 121 2.00 0.32 13.08
CA PHE A 121 0.84 -0.42 12.58
C PHE A 121 0.95 -1.95 12.81
N ASP A 122 1.95 -2.38 13.57
CA ASP A 122 2.07 -3.76 14.00
C ASP A 122 1.10 -4.05 15.15
N SER A 123 0.25 -5.08 15.00
CA SER A 123 -0.51 -5.57 16.15
C SER A 123 0.38 -6.37 17.09
N PRO A 124 0.13 -6.37 18.42
CA PRO A 124 0.97 -7.08 19.39
C PRO A 124 1.11 -8.58 19.15
N ASN A 125 0.13 -9.20 18.50
CA ASN A 125 0.13 -10.62 18.14
C ASN A 125 0.58 -10.88 16.69
N GLY A 126 0.98 -9.84 15.94
CA GLY A 126 1.42 -9.91 14.55
C GLY A 126 0.32 -10.36 13.59
N MET A 127 -0.97 -10.09 13.89
CA MET A 127 -2.07 -10.37 12.95
C MET A 127 -2.17 -9.33 11.83
N SER A 128 -1.57 -8.17 12.06
CA SER A 128 -1.34 -7.06 11.14
C SER A 128 0.10 -6.58 11.31
N GLY A 129 0.69 -6.12 10.22
CA GLY A 129 1.97 -5.45 10.23
C GLY A 129 2.08 -4.41 9.13
N GLY A 130 2.71 -3.28 9.46
CA GLY A 130 2.87 -2.16 8.55
C GLY A 130 4.10 -2.30 7.65
N ILE A 131 3.92 -2.02 6.36
CA ILE A 131 5.00 -1.84 5.39
C ILE A 131 4.78 -0.50 4.68
N ARG A 132 5.74 0.42 4.76
CA ARG A 132 5.67 1.74 4.14
C ARG A 132 6.50 1.77 2.86
N LEU A 133 5.90 2.21 1.77
CA LEU A 133 6.55 2.38 0.47
C LEU A 133 6.66 3.86 0.14
N TYR A 134 7.89 4.36 0.00
CA TYR A 134 8.17 5.74 -0.31
C TYR A 134 8.44 5.92 -1.80
N TYR A 135 7.90 6.99 -2.36
CA TYR A 135 8.20 7.49 -3.69
C TYR A 135 8.66 8.94 -3.57
N ASN A 136 9.26 9.49 -4.63
CA ASN A 136 9.61 10.91 -4.69
C ASN A 136 8.40 11.71 -5.17
N PRO A 137 7.74 12.52 -4.32
CA PRO A 137 6.58 13.29 -4.74
C PRO A 137 6.97 14.40 -5.72
N VAL A 138 6.11 14.66 -6.71
CA VAL A 138 6.26 15.80 -7.64
C VAL A 138 5.35 16.99 -7.29
N THR A 139 4.41 16.77 -6.39
CA THR A 139 3.49 17.77 -5.83
C THR A 139 3.83 18.10 -4.38
N ASP A 140 3.22 19.17 -3.86
CA ASP A 140 3.44 19.61 -2.48
C ASP A 140 2.84 18.62 -1.47
N ILE A 141 3.48 18.55 -0.30
CA ILE A 141 3.01 17.73 0.82
C ILE A 141 1.69 18.31 1.32
N VAL A 142 0.66 17.47 1.39
CA VAL A 142 -0.61 17.81 2.03
C VAL A 142 -0.41 17.64 3.54
N GLU A 143 -0.65 18.69 4.35
CA GLU A 143 -0.32 18.73 5.79
C GLU A 143 -0.84 17.54 6.60
N ASP A 144 -2.00 16.98 6.22
CA ASP A 144 -2.64 15.85 6.92
C ASP A 144 -2.29 14.47 6.34
N LEU A 145 -1.39 14.39 5.35
CA LEU A 145 -0.98 13.12 4.74
C LEU A 145 0.43 12.73 5.18
N LYS A 146 0.56 11.50 5.69
CA LYS A 146 1.87 10.92 5.94
C LYS A 146 2.57 10.64 4.60
N PRO A 147 3.92 10.65 4.56
CA PRO A 147 4.66 10.34 3.34
C PRO A 147 4.61 8.84 3.00
N GLY A 148 4.53 8.53 1.71
CA GLY A 148 4.49 7.15 1.20
C GLY A 148 3.10 6.51 1.21
N ILE A 149 3.07 5.21 0.92
CA ILE A 149 1.88 4.35 0.89
C ILE A 149 2.01 3.30 2.00
N LEU A 150 1.00 3.14 2.86
CA LEU A 150 0.97 2.06 3.84
C LEU A 150 0.36 0.81 3.23
N LEU A 151 1.01 -0.32 3.43
CA LEU A 151 0.37 -1.63 3.38
C LEU A 151 0.18 -2.10 4.82
N GLU A 152 -1.08 -2.21 5.25
CA GLU A 152 -1.44 -2.92 6.47
C GLU A 152 -1.67 -4.39 6.11
N ALA A 153 -0.57 -5.16 6.12
CA ALA A 153 -0.60 -6.56 5.75
C ALA A 153 -1.09 -7.41 6.92
N GLY A 154 -2.13 -8.24 6.72
CA GLY A 154 -2.63 -9.11 7.78
C GLY A 154 -3.15 -10.46 7.32
N PHE A 155 -3.64 -11.28 8.26
CA PHE A 155 -4.04 -12.66 7.98
C PHE A 155 -5.54 -12.95 8.04
N ASP A 156 -6.35 -12.07 8.62
CA ASP A 156 -7.82 -12.23 8.65
C ASP A 156 -8.40 -12.41 7.25
N GLN A 157 -9.31 -13.37 7.08
CA GLN A 157 -9.99 -13.58 5.80
C GLN A 157 -10.89 -12.39 5.47
N VAL A 158 -10.88 -11.96 4.21
CA VAL A 158 -11.93 -11.09 3.68
C VAL A 158 -13.19 -11.92 3.68
N ILE A 159 -14.14 -11.66 4.59
CA ILE A 159 -15.47 -12.25 4.50
C ILE A 159 -16.20 -11.43 3.43
N PRO A 160 -16.49 -11.99 2.24
CA PRO A 160 -17.34 -11.31 1.27
C PRO A 160 -18.72 -11.15 1.93
N LYS A 161 -19.17 -9.91 2.10
CA LYS A 161 -20.57 -9.65 2.44
C LYS A 161 -21.44 -9.72 1.19
#